data_AF-A0A8A2VCW0-F1
#
_entry.id   AF-A0A8A2VCW0-F1
#
_cell.length_a   1.000
_cell.length_b   1.000
_cell.length_c   1.000
_cell.angle_alpha   90.00
_cell.angle_beta   90.00
_cell.angle_gamma   90.00
#
_symmetry.space_group_name_H-M   'P 1'
#
loop_
_entity.id
_entity.type
_entity.pdbx_description
1 polymer ?
#
loop_
_entity_poly.entity_id
_entity_poly.type
_entity_poly.pdbx_seq_one_letter_code
_entity_poly.pdbx_strand_id
1 'polypeptide(L)'
;MARNSSPDGVVADPNHSRAENGRTLERVTFRATDEQLAALESLVDDGVYHSRSEALRAGVQRLLERHRRTDGDRSDASARSRTNQ
;
A
#
# COMPACT_ATOMS: atom_id res chain seq x y z
N MET A 1 -27.35 32.33 46.27
CA MET A 1 -26.05 31.65 46.03
C MET A 1 -26.20 30.80 44.77
N ALA A 2 -25.90 31.36 43.59
CA ALA A 2 -25.92 30.63 42.32
C ALA A 2 -24.49 30.20 42.00
N ARG A 3 -24.24 28.88 41.96
CA ARG A 3 -22.93 28.33 41.59
C ARG A 3 -22.87 28.22 40.08
N ASN A 4 -21.86 28.85 39.50
CA ASN A 4 -21.37 28.61 38.16
C ASN A 4 -21.13 27.11 37.94
N SER A 5 -21.62 26.57 36.83
CA SER A 5 -20.98 25.45 36.13
C SER A 5 -21.03 25.74 34.64
N SER A 6 -19.89 26.20 34.13
CA SER A 6 -19.57 26.40 32.72
C SER A 6 -19.41 25.04 32.01
N PRO A 7 -19.43 25.03 30.66
CA PRO A 7 -19.96 23.94 29.86
C PRO A 7 -18.87 22.92 29.51
N ASP A 8 -19.12 21.64 29.76
CA ASP A 8 -18.34 20.56 29.14
C ASP A 8 -19.02 20.18 27.81
N GLY A 9 -19.06 21.16 26.91
CA GLY A 9 -19.33 20.91 25.51
C GLY A 9 -18.02 20.45 24.90
N VAL A 10 -17.76 19.14 24.90
CA VAL A 10 -16.74 18.54 24.04
C VAL A 10 -17.19 18.81 22.60
N VAL A 11 -16.78 19.96 22.06
CA VAL A 11 -16.80 20.21 20.64
C VAL A 11 -15.76 19.25 20.07
N ALA A 12 -16.22 18.10 19.61
CA ALA A 12 -15.44 17.28 18.70
C ALA A 12 -15.16 18.16 17.49
N ASP A 13 -14.00 18.81 17.48
CA ASP A 13 -13.49 19.49 16.31
C ASP A 13 -13.41 18.44 15.19
N PRO A 14 -14.25 18.49 14.16
CA PRO A 14 -14.30 17.46 13.14
C PRO A 14 -13.14 17.61 12.15
N ASN A 15 -12.21 18.54 12.40
CA ASN A 15 -11.24 19.00 11.42
C ASN A 15 -9.78 18.65 11.76
N HIS A 16 -9.54 17.77 12.73
CA HIS A 16 -8.26 17.07 12.81
C HIS A 16 -8.28 15.82 11.94
N SER A 17 -8.33 16.08 10.63
CA SER A 17 -8.13 15.07 9.60
C SER A 17 -6.73 14.48 9.74
N ARG A 18 -6.61 13.31 10.36
CA ARG A 18 -5.43 12.41 10.32
C ARG A 18 -4.91 12.11 8.90
N ALA A 19 -5.59 12.60 7.88
CA ALA A 19 -5.29 12.45 6.46
C ALA A 19 -4.25 13.44 5.91
N GLU A 20 -3.85 14.49 6.64
CA GLU A 20 -2.98 15.53 6.03
C GLU A 20 -1.56 15.05 5.67
N ASN A 21 -1.08 13.93 6.24
CA ASN A 21 0.26 13.40 5.93
C ASN A 21 0.29 11.87 5.68
N GLY A 22 -0.86 11.20 5.67
CA GLY A 22 -0.94 9.76 5.39
C GLY A 22 -1.12 9.54 3.90
N ARG A 23 -0.22 8.78 3.25
CA ARG A 23 -0.45 8.35 1.87
C ARG A 23 -1.80 7.63 1.82
N THR A 24 -2.75 8.19 1.09
CA THR A 24 -4.07 7.58 0.92
C THR A 24 -3.93 6.33 0.06
N LEU A 25 -4.61 5.25 0.47
CA LEU A 25 -4.67 4.03 -0.33
C LEU A 25 -5.83 4.14 -1.31
N GLU A 26 -5.54 3.97 -2.60
CA GLU A 26 -6.58 3.84 -3.61
C GLU A 26 -7.18 2.43 -3.57
N ARG A 27 -8.51 2.35 -3.68
CA ARG A 27 -9.24 1.08 -3.74
C ARG A 27 -9.56 0.74 -5.18
N VAL A 28 -9.07 -0.40 -5.64
CA VAL A 28 -9.30 -0.92 -6.99
C VAL A 28 -10.02 -2.28 -6.90
N THR A 29 -10.94 -2.51 -7.82
CA THR A 29 -11.61 -3.80 -8.01
C THR A 29 -11.07 -4.45 -9.28
N PHE A 30 -10.68 -5.72 -9.21
CA PHE A 30 -10.23 -6.51 -10.36
C PHE A 30 -10.92 -7.88 -10.35
N ARG A 31 -10.86 -8.58 -11.47
CA ARG A 31 -11.35 -9.95 -11.59
C ARG A 31 -10.18 -10.92 -11.45
N ALA A 32 -10.40 -11.99 -10.71
CA ALA A 32 -9.47 -13.10 -10.53
C ALA A 32 -10.20 -14.41 -10.81
N THR A 33 -9.45 -15.46 -11.10
CA THR A 33 -9.98 -16.82 -11.13
C THR A 33 -10.24 -17.32 -9.71
N ASP A 34 -11.12 -18.31 -9.56
CA ASP A 34 -11.40 -18.94 -8.26
C ASP A 34 -10.13 -19.55 -7.65
N GLU A 35 -9.27 -20.15 -8.49
CA GLU A 35 -7.97 -20.69 -8.08
C GLU A 35 -7.05 -19.61 -7.49
N GLN A 36 -6.97 -18.44 -8.13
CA GLN A 36 -6.18 -17.32 -7.61
C GLN A 36 -6.74 -16.77 -6.30
N LEU A 37 -8.07 -16.73 -6.16
CA LEU A 37 -8.72 -16.27 -4.93
C LEU A 37 -8.45 -17.24 -3.79
N ALA A 38 -8.61 -18.55 -4.04
CA ALA A 38 -8.32 -19.60 -3.06
C ALA A 38 -6.84 -19.59 -2.63
N ALA A 39 -5.91 -19.37 -3.56
CA ALA A 39 -4.49 -19.24 -3.23
C ALA A 39 -4.21 -18.02 -2.33
N LEU A 40 -4.87 -16.88 -2.56
CA LEU A 40 -4.75 -15.70 -1.69
C LEU A 40 -5.36 -15.95 -0.31
N GLU A 41 -6.45 -16.72 -0.22
CA GLU A 41 -7.10 -17.09 1.04
C GLU A 41 -6.23 -18.03 1.86
N SER A 42 -5.63 -19.06 1.25
CA SER A 42 -4.67 -19.95 1.92
C SER A 42 -3.53 -19.17 2.56
N LEU A 43 -2.98 -18.16 1.88
CA LEU A 43 -1.90 -17.33 2.44
C LEU A 43 -2.31 -16.54 3.70
N VAL A 44 -3.59 -16.20 3.82
CA VAL A 44 -4.14 -15.52 5.00
C VAL A 44 -4.42 -16.54 6.10
N ASP A 45 -5.00 -17.68 5.75
CA ASP A 45 -5.32 -18.77 6.68
C ASP A 45 -4.05 -19.37 7.30
N ASP A 46 -2.97 -19.49 6.52
CA ASP A 46 -1.64 -19.91 6.96
C ASP A 46 -0.93 -18.84 7.83
N GLY A 47 -1.54 -17.67 7.99
CA GLY A 47 -0.99 -16.56 8.78
C GLY A 47 0.20 -15.84 8.15
N VAL A 48 0.49 -16.09 6.87
CA VAL A 48 1.60 -15.44 6.14
C VAL A 48 1.32 -13.95 5.94
N TYR A 49 0.05 -13.59 5.72
CA TYR A 49 -0.41 -12.20 5.64
C TYR A 49 -1.67 -12.00 6.49
N HIS A 50 -1.88 -10.80 7.02
CA HIS A 50 -3.07 -10.50 7.82
C HIS A 50 -4.35 -10.34 6.98
N SER A 51 -4.22 -10.10 5.68
CA SER A 51 -5.37 -9.93 4.78
C SER A 51 -5.02 -10.18 3.31
N ARG A 52 -6.05 -10.48 2.51
CA ARG A 52 -5.92 -10.60 1.04
C ARG A 52 -5.34 -9.34 0.39
N SER A 53 -5.77 -8.16 0.85
CA SER A 53 -5.26 -6.88 0.36
C SER A 53 -3.78 -6.68 0.65
N GLU A 54 -3.28 -7.20 1.78
CA GLU A 54 -1.86 -7.14 2.11
C GLU A 54 -1.04 -8.09 1.23
N ALA A 55 -1.49 -9.33 1.06
CA ALA A 55 -0.86 -10.30 0.16
C ALA A 55 -0.75 -9.76 -1.28
N LEU A 56 -1.81 -9.12 -1.78
CA LEU A 56 -1.82 -8.47 -3.09
C LEU A 56 -0.80 -7.34 -3.19
N ARG A 57 -0.74 -6.45 -2.20
CA ARG A 57 0.25 -5.35 -2.17
C ARG A 57 1.67 -5.89 -2.18
N ALA A 58 1.96 -6.92 -1.39
CA ALA A 58 3.28 -7.58 -1.36
C ALA A 58 3.62 -8.21 -2.73
N GLY A 59 2.65 -8.87 -3.36
CA GLY A 59 2.80 -9.44 -4.70
C GLY A 59 3.12 -8.38 -5.77
N VAL A 60 2.36 -7.28 -5.79
CA VAL A 60 2.61 -6.15 -6.70
C VAL A 60 3.98 -5.53 -6.46
N GLN A 61 4.36 -5.30 -5.20
CA GLN A 61 5.68 -4.74 -4.88
C GLN A 61 6.82 -5.63 -5.37
N ARG A 62 6.70 -6.95 -5.19
CA ARG A 62 7.70 -7.93 -5.66
C ARG A 62 7.78 -7.98 -7.18
N LEU A 63 6.65 -7.87 -7.87
CA LEU A 63 6.61 -7.80 -9.34
C LEU A 63 7.32 -6.54 -9.85
N LEU A 64 7.04 -5.38 -9.25
CA LEU A 64 7.67 -4.10 -9.62
C LEU A 64 9.16 -4.07 -9.32
N GLU A 65 9.60 -4.67 -8.21
CA GLU A 65 11.02 -4.82 -7.90
C GLU A 65 11.74 -5.69 -8.93
N ARG A 66 11.14 -6.83 -9.31
CA ARG A 66 11.70 -7.70 -10.37
C ARG A 66 11.83 -6.95 -11.69
N HIS A 67 10.78 -6.23 -12.09
CA HIS A 67 10.77 -5.48 -13.34
C HIS A 67 11.89 -4.41 -13.40
N ARG A 68 12.06 -3.64 -12.31
CA ARG A 68 13.14 -2.64 -12.20
C ARG A 68 14.53 -3.24 -12.36
N ARG A 69 14.77 -4.43 -11.78
CA ARG A 69 16.06 -5.12 -11.92
C ARG A 69 16.34 -5.52 -13.37
N THR A 70 15.34 -6.00 -14.09
CA THR A 70 15.47 -6.42 -15.50
C THR A 70 15.73 -5.24 -16.45
N ASP A 71 15.14 -4.07 -16.20
CA ASP A 71 15.32 -2.90 -17.06
C ASP A 71 16.55 -2.05 -16.71
N GLY A 72 17.00 -2.09 -15.45
CA GLY A 72 18.27 -1.48 -15.02
C GLY A 72 19.48 -2.13 -15.69
N ASP A 73 19.45 -3.46 -15.88
CA ASP A 73 20.52 -4.23 -16.53
C ASP A 73 20.67 -3.88 -18.02
N ARG A 74 19.56 -3.66 -18.73
CA ARG A 74 19.58 -3.20 -20.13
C ARG A 74 20.09 -1.76 -20.28
N SER A 75 19.91 -0.93 -19.26
CA SER A 75 20.27 0.49 -19.30
C SER A 75 21.75 0.74 -18.99
N ASP A 76 22.40 -0.06 -18.13
CA ASP A 76 23.84 0.03 -17.83
C ASP A 76 24.70 -0.50 -19.00
N ALA A 77 24.25 -1.55 -19.69
CA ALA A 77 24.96 -2.10 -20.87
C ALA A 77 25.10 -1.10 -22.04
N SER A 78 24.13 -0.19 -22.21
CA SER A 78 24.13 0.83 -23.28
C SER A 78 25.07 2.01 -22.99
N ALA A 79 25.33 2.32 -21.71
CA ALA A 79 26.22 3.41 -21.32
C ALA A 79 27.70 3.04 -21.52
N ARG A 80 28.07 1.78 -21.27
CA ARG A 80 29.48 1.32 -21.33
C ARG A 80 30.03 1.18 -22.76
N SER A 81 29.17 1.00 -23.75
CA SER A 81 29.61 0.87 -25.17
C SER A 81 29.91 2.21 -25.86
N ARG A 82 29.63 3.36 -25.23
CA ARG A 82 29.87 4.69 -25.83
C ARG A 82 31.20 5.35 -25.44
N THR A 83 31.97 4.78 -24.53
CA THR A 83 33.24 5.37 -24.07
C THR A 83 34.47 4.84 -24.83
N ASN A 84 34.29 3.92 -25.79
CA ASN A 84 35.39 3.27 -26.51
C ASN A 84 35.46 3.59 -28.02
N GLN A 85 35.03 4.79 -28.43
CA GLN A 85 35.32 5.34 -29.76
C GLN A 85 36.06 6.67 -29.66
#